data_AF-K2MF89-F1
#
_entry.id   AF-K2MF89-F1
#
_cell.length_a   1.000
_cell.length_b   1.000
_cell.length_c   1.000
_cell.angle_alpha   90.00
_cell.angle_beta   90.00
_cell.angle_gamma   90.00
#
_symmetry.space_group_name_H-M   'P 1'
#
loop_
_entity.id
_entity.type
_entity.pdbx_description
1 polymer ?
#
loop_
_entity_poly.entity_id
_entity_poly.type
_entity_poly.pdbx_seq_one_letter_code
_entity_poly.pdbx_strand_id
1 'polypeptide(L)'
;MRFCPFFSLYFFILFLFFALHHFLLVALPLESSERLLRRRRGGGGVMDAVVLAQSVLDCDDGAVLQVLSLAPGLPPVTAETPVAEARRNYMRLAGMVHPDKLKGRFERSTEAFQKLVRAFELVADPKYRKKLLSLQAKEERKKQSVKKEQPEGTQRVKQITASKGTVAVVRSAGATDMKPKRAASKQQQQPKKKKQKRAPKVQDDDDDDDDDDFIDYDEEELDEEEEEDESADYDEEDMDFDFGDAEPVVSTSRTLIGAKRTGGIYRDTTVSCPQCRTPWIPDSKQHYTLFMGPCGKKVHCETCLCRFGCATALHACPYCQHSFHYDATMYDTVMECSGCHKTFGFPYYPVNQYLIDQVRLEEWRDRTEREKAREREERAARRRNTDEGTSDDFLSLVGACIVNETCPICKRTITARHRQHVEMCLKNENKGSTALTTKTTKAAAKKTARKPAAVANKTSTRKSAPKQAKKSKKRRRSEDSDSDDEEESFYSSSEE
;
A
#
# COMPACT_ATOMS: atom_id res chain seq x y z
N MET A 1 56.29 25.74 -42.70
CA MET A 1 54.94 25.13 -42.65
C MET A 1 53.92 26.26 -42.77
N ARG A 2 52.97 26.19 -43.72
CA ARG A 2 51.89 27.19 -43.86
C ARG A 2 50.66 26.68 -43.09
N PHE A 3 50.25 27.38 -42.03
CA PHE A 3 49.04 27.03 -41.29
C PHE A 3 47.80 27.38 -42.12
N CYS A 4 46.85 26.45 -42.20
CA CYS A 4 45.65 26.59 -43.02
C CYS A 4 44.57 27.41 -42.26
N PRO A 5 44.09 28.55 -42.78
CA PRO A 5 43.24 29.46 -42.02
C PRO A 5 41.83 28.91 -41.71
N PHE A 6 41.39 27.86 -42.41
CA PHE A 6 40.05 27.28 -42.26
C PHE A 6 39.77 26.67 -40.87
N PHE A 7 40.79 26.22 -40.14
CA PHE A 7 40.59 25.61 -38.81
C PHE A 7 40.15 26.62 -37.73
N SER A 8 40.54 27.90 -37.88
CA SER A 8 40.21 28.95 -36.90
C SER A 8 38.73 29.34 -36.97
N LEU A 9 38.17 29.42 -38.18
CA LEU A 9 36.77 29.82 -38.38
C LEU A 9 35.79 28.80 -37.80
N TYR A 10 36.07 27.50 -37.95
CA TYR A 10 35.20 26.43 -37.46
C TYR A 10 35.12 26.39 -35.93
N PHE A 11 36.25 26.61 -35.24
CA PHE A 11 36.28 26.76 -33.78
C PHE A 11 35.50 27.99 -33.31
N PHE A 12 35.59 29.11 -34.03
CA PHE A 12 34.86 30.33 -33.67
C PHE A 12 33.34 30.16 -33.80
N ILE A 13 32.87 29.45 -34.84
CA ILE A 13 31.44 29.14 -35.04
C ILE A 13 30.93 28.19 -33.96
N LEU A 14 31.69 27.14 -33.61
CA LEU A 14 31.34 26.22 -32.51
C LEU A 14 31.28 26.94 -31.15
N PHE A 15 32.22 27.85 -30.88
CA PHE A 15 32.24 28.62 -29.64
C PHE A 15 31.05 29.59 -29.55
N LEU A 16 30.68 30.24 -30.66
CA LEU A 16 29.47 31.07 -30.75
C LEU A 16 28.19 30.25 -30.54
N PHE A 17 28.09 29.04 -31.11
CA PHE A 17 26.96 28.15 -30.87
C PHE A 17 26.85 27.74 -29.39
N PHE A 18 27.96 27.38 -28.74
CA PHE A 18 27.97 27.07 -27.31
C PHE A 18 27.59 28.28 -26.44
N ALA A 19 28.11 29.47 -26.75
CA ALA A 19 27.78 30.70 -26.03
C ALA A 19 26.29 31.05 -26.18
N LEU A 20 25.72 30.98 -27.39
CA LEU A 20 24.29 31.21 -27.63
C LEU A 20 23.41 30.18 -26.92
N HIS A 21 23.77 28.89 -26.98
CA HIS A 21 22.99 27.84 -26.31
C HIS A 21 23.01 28.00 -24.78
N HIS A 22 24.15 28.39 -24.21
CA HIS A 22 24.25 28.67 -22.78
C HIS A 22 23.52 29.95 -22.36
N PHE A 23 23.47 30.98 -23.22
CA PHE A 23 22.72 32.20 -22.95
C PHE A 23 21.20 31.97 -23.04
N LEU A 24 20.74 31.14 -23.98
CA LEU A 24 19.33 30.79 -24.14
C LEU A 24 18.80 29.95 -22.95
N LEU A 25 19.63 29.07 -22.39
CA LEU A 25 19.29 28.27 -21.20
C LEU A 25 19.21 29.08 -19.90
N VAL A 26 19.93 30.20 -19.79
CA VAL A 26 19.94 31.04 -18.58
C VAL A 26 18.85 32.13 -18.61
N ALA A 27 18.31 32.47 -19.80
CA ALA A 27 17.35 33.57 -19.97
C ALA A 27 15.86 33.17 -19.86
N LEU A 28 15.54 31.89 -19.64
CA LEU A 28 14.14 31.44 -19.48
C LEU A 28 13.72 31.45 -17.99
N PRO A 29 12.70 32.24 -17.58
CA PRO A 29 12.27 32.30 -16.19
C PRO A 29 11.62 31.00 -15.73
N LEU A 30 12.05 30.50 -14.57
CA LEU A 30 11.64 29.23 -13.93
C LEU A 30 10.20 29.21 -13.38
N GLU A 31 9.28 30.02 -13.90
CA GLU A 31 7.88 30.11 -13.43
C GLU A 31 6.87 29.27 -14.26
N SER A 32 7.32 28.62 -15.33
CA SER A 32 6.42 27.94 -16.28
C SER A 32 6.13 26.46 -15.95
N SER A 33 6.97 25.79 -15.15
CA SER A 33 6.84 24.36 -14.84
C SER A 33 5.68 24.05 -13.88
N GLU A 34 5.45 24.85 -12.83
CA GLU A 34 4.35 24.62 -11.88
C GLU A 34 2.96 24.81 -12.49
N ARG A 35 2.83 25.68 -13.51
CA ARG A 35 1.53 25.96 -14.14
C ARG A 35 1.02 24.80 -15.01
N LEU A 36 1.91 23.93 -15.49
CA LEU A 36 1.56 22.73 -16.24
C LEU A 36 1.06 21.58 -15.34
N LEU A 37 1.56 21.48 -14.10
CA LEU A 37 1.13 20.46 -13.13
C LEU A 37 -0.24 20.76 -12.50
N ARG A 38 -0.64 22.03 -12.36
CA ARG A 38 -1.95 22.40 -11.75
C ARG A 38 -3.17 22.25 -12.68
N ARG A 39 -3.01 21.98 -13.98
CA ARG A 39 -4.12 21.97 -14.96
C ARG A 39 -4.68 20.58 -15.33
N ARG A 40 -4.31 19.51 -14.61
CA ARG A 40 -4.76 18.11 -14.84
C ARG A 40 -5.44 17.46 -13.64
N ARG A 41 -6.36 18.16 -12.97
CA ARG A 41 -7.34 17.57 -12.04
C ARG A 41 -8.75 17.75 -12.59
N GLY A 42 -9.19 16.83 -13.45
CA GLY A 42 -10.51 16.87 -14.07
C GLY A 42 -10.60 15.94 -15.28
N GLY A 43 -11.13 14.73 -15.07
CA GLY A 43 -11.20 13.67 -16.08
C GLY A 43 -10.16 12.58 -15.83
N GLY A 44 -10.63 11.38 -15.47
CA GLY A 44 -9.83 10.17 -15.32
C GLY A 44 -9.39 9.58 -16.67
N GLY A 45 -8.74 10.39 -17.50
CA GLY A 45 -8.17 9.94 -18.75
C GLY A 45 -7.09 8.91 -18.49
N VAL A 46 -7.30 7.67 -18.92
CA VAL A 46 -6.29 6.61 -18.91
C VAL A 46 -5.08 7.13 -19.69
N MET A 47 -3.98 7.41 -18.98
CA MET A 47 -2.75 7.84 -19.66
C MET A 47 -2.29 6.73 -20.60
N ASP A 48 -2.04 7.10 -21.86
CA ASP A 48 -1.50 6.18 -22.85
C ASP A 48 -0.16 5.63 -22.35
N ALA A 49 -0.07 4.30 -22.30
CA ALA A 49 1.11 3.58 -21.85
C ALA A 49 2.35 3.89 -22.72
N VAL A 50 2.17 4.27 -23.99
CA VAL A 50 3.28 4.70 -24.86
C VAL A 50 3.84 6.06 -24.43
N VAL A 51 2.96 7.02 -24.11
CA VAL A 51 3.35 8.35 -23.61
C VAL A 51 4.05 8.22 -22.25
N LEU A 52 3.58 7.32 -21.39
CA LEU A 52 4.19 7.01 -20.11
C LEU A 52 5.59 6.38 -20.28
N ALA A 53 5.75 5.41 -21.18
CA ALA A 53 7.03 4.78 -21.47
C ALA A 53 8.06 5.76 -22.06
N GLN A 54 7.61 6.67 -22.94
CA GLN A 54 8.45 7.75 -23.45
C GLN A 54 8.87 8.71 -22.32
N SER A 55 7.94 9.11 -21.44
CA SER A 55 8.23 9.99 -20.29
C SER A 55 9.26 9.39 -19.33
N VAL A 56 9.30 8.06 -19.16
CA VAL A 56 10.33 7.35 -18.38
C VAL A 56 11.72 7.44 -19.03
N LEU A 57 11.80 7.42 -20.37
CA LEU A 57 13.07 7.55 -21.09
C LEU A 57 13.59 8.98 -21.07
N ASP A 58 12.69 9.96 -21.19
CA ASP A 58 13.00 11.39 -21.27
C ASP A 58 13.50 12.00 -19.95
N CYS A 59 13.24 11.36 -18.80
CA CYS A 59 13.85 11.74 -17.52
C CYS A 59 15.37 11.52 -17.52
N ASP A 60 16.15 12.39 -16.89
CA ASP A 60 17.59 12.16 -16.70
C ASP A 60 17.87 10.92 -15.84
N ASP A 61 19.02 10.26 -16.02
CA ASP A 61 19.41 9.09 -15.23
C ASP A 61 19.64 9.41 -13.73
N GLY A 62 19.79 10.70 -13.39
CA GLY A 62 19.79 11.20 -12.00
C GLY A 62 18.39 11.49 -11.44
N ALA A 63 17.35 11.58 -12.28
CA ALA A 63 15.98 11.96 -11.90
C ALA A 63 15.15 10.77 -11.39
N VAL A 64 15.79 9.92 -10.58
CA VAL A 64 15.26 8.63 -10.09
C VAL A 64 13.88 8.77 -9.42
N LEU A 65 13.72 9.77 -8.55
CA LEU A 65 12.45 10.05 -7.87
C LEU A 65 11.35 10.53 -8.83
N GLN A 66 11.72 11.26 -9.88
CA GLN A 66 10.79 11.75 -10.89
C GLN A 66 10.22 10.60 -11.72
N VAL A 67 11.05 9.62 -12.11
CA VAL A 67 10.63 8.42 -12.84
C VAL A 67 9.54 7.64 -12.07
N LEU A 68 9.72 7.43 -10.77
CA LEU A 68 8.72 6.73 -9.94
C LEU A 68 7.46 7.57 -9.68
N SER A 69 7.57 8.91 -9.71
CA SER A 69 6.44 9.84 -9.54
C SER A 69 5.51 9.92 -10.75
N LEU A 70 5.80 9.24 -11.86
CA LEU A 70 4.94 9.21 -13.04
C LEU A 70 3.69 8.31 -12.88
N ALA A 71 3.55 7.58 -11.76
CA ALA A 71 2.47 6.64 -11.57
C ALA A 71 1.09 7.33 -11.46
N PRO A 72 0.12 7.03 -12.35
CA PRO A 72 -1.18 7.70 -12.31
C PRO A 72 -2.01 7.23 -11.10
N GLY A 73 -2.50 8.20 -10.33
CA GLY A 73 -3.38 7.97 -9.17
C GLY A 73 -2.66 7.68 -7.85
N LEU A 74 -1.34 7.80 -7.80
CA LEU A 74 -0.53 7.63 -6.58
C LEU A 74 0.15 8.97 -6.20
N PRO A 75 0.51 9.17 -4.92
CA PRO A 75 1.28 10.34 -4.51
C PRO A 75 2.70 10.33 -5.12
N PRO A 76 3.27 11.51 -5.44
CA PRO A 76 4.63 11.60 -5.97
C PRO A 76 5.65 11.11 -4.95
N VAL A 77 6.70 10.43 -5.44
CA VAL A 77 7.75 9.83 -4.61
C VAL A 77 8.82 10.87 -4.30
N THR A 78 8.96 11.21 -3.01
CA THR A 78 10.04 12.05 -2.48
C THR A 78 11.13 11.16 -1.83
N ALA A 79 12.22 11.73 -1.33
CA ALA A 79 13.22 10.93 -0.61
C ALA A 79 12.68 10.40 0.75
N GLU A 80 11.69 11.08 1.33
CA GLU A 80 11.02 10.71 2.58
C GLU A 80 9.96 9.61 2.39
N THR A 81 9.41 9.45 1.18
CA THR A 81 8.45 8.39 0.84
C THR A 81 8.96 6.99 1.23
N PRO A 82 8.21 6.20 2.03
CA PRO A 82 8.63 4.87 2.44
C PRO A 82 8.86 3.92 1.24
N VAL A 83 9.80 2.98 1.38
CA VAL A 83 10.15 2.02 0.31
C VAL A 83 8.95 1.17 -0.11
N ALA A 84 8.03 0.88 0.81
CA ALA A 84 6.76 0.21 0.51
C ALA A 84 5.88 1.01 -0.49
N GLU A 85 5.81 2.33 -0.33
CA GLU A 85 5.04 3.19 -1.24
C GLU A 85 5.75 3.41 -2.58
N ALA A 86 7.07 3.55 -2.57
CA ALA A 86 7.89 3.56 -3.78
C ALA A 86 7.73 2.24 -4.56
N ARG A 87 7.62 1.10 -3.88
CA ARG A 87 7.30 -0.21 -4.49
C ARG A 87 5.89 -0.21 -5.09
N ARG A 88 4.88 0.37 -4.44
CA ARG A 88 3.51 0.51 -5.04
C ARG A 88 3.54 1.31 -6.34
N ASN A 89 4.27 2.44 -6.36
CA ASN A 89 4.48 3.25 -7.56
C ASN A 89 5.20 2.47 -8.66
N TYR A 90 6.31 1.80 -8.34
CA TYR A 90 7.05 0.94 -9.26
C TYR A 90 6.15 -0.16 -9.87
N MET A 91 5.40 -0.90 -9.05
CA MET A 91 4.54 -1.99 -9.54
C MET A 91 3.42 -1.48 -10.46
N ARG A 92 2.85 -0.30 -10.17
CA ARG A 92 1.85 0.35 -11.03
C ARG A 92 2.44 0.73 -12.39
N LEU A 93 3.62 1.34 -12.40
CA LEU A 93 4.35 1.72 -13.62
C LEU A 93 4.79 0.48 -14.42
N ALA A 94 5.37 -0.52 -13.74
CA ALA A 94 5.79 -1.78 -14.35
C ALA A 94 4.63 -2.49 -15.04
N GLY A 95 3.44 -2.51 -14.41
CA GLY A 95 2.22 -3.06 -15.00
C GLY A 95 1.69 -2.33 -16.24
N MET A 96 2.13 -1.09 -16.51
CA MET A 96 1.78 -0.30 -17.70
C MET A 96 2.88 -0.31 -18.77
N VAL A 97 4.15 -0.22 -18.35
CA VAL A 97 5.34 -0.10 -19.22
C VAL A 97 5.97 -1.46 -19.54
N HIS A 98 5.40 -2.58 -19.06
CA HIS A 98 5.90 -3.92 -19.33
C HIS A 98 6.09 -4.19 -20.84
N PRO A 99 7.27 -4.66 -21.29
CA PRO A 99 7.55 -4.81 -22.72
C PRO A 99 6.55 -5.72 -23.42
N ASP A 100 6.04 -6.76 -22.74
CA ASP A 100 5.03 -7.67 -23.29
C ASP A 100 3.71 -6.97 -23.69
N LYS A 101 3.26 -5.98 -22.91
CA LYS A 101 2.04 -5.20 -23.20
C LYS A 101 2.25 -4.14 -24.27
N LEU A 102 3.50 -3.75 -24.51
CA LEU A 102 3.90 -2.73 -25.49
C LEU A 102 4.49 -3.34 -26.78
N LYS A 103 4.54 -4.68 -26.91
CA LYS A 103 4.98 -5.38 -28.12
C LYS A 103 4.27 -4.83 -29.36
N GLY A 104 5.05 -4.35 -30.33
CA GLY A 104 4.55 -3.76 -31.58
C GLY A 104 3.96 -2.35 -31.46
N ARG A 105 3.83 -1.78 -30.25
CA ARG A 105 3.39 -0.39 -30.04
C ARG A 105 4.53 0.57 -29.67
N PHE A 106 5.54 0.07 -28.97
CA PHE A 106 6.70 0.87 -28.55
C PHE A 106 7.98 0.03 -28.52
N GLU A 107 8.86 0.25 -29.50
CA GLU A 107 10.08 -0.54 -29.70
C GLU A 107 11.07 -0.43 -28.53
N ARG A 108 11.15 0.75 -27.89
CA ARG A 108 12.04 1.03 -26.74
C ARG A 108 11.44 0.63 -25.39
N SER A 109 10.37 -0.17 -25.37
CA SER A 109 9.69 -0.60 -24.13
C SER A 109 10.61 -1.34 -23.15
N THR A 110 11.50 -2.20 -23.65
CA THR A 110 12.50 -2.89 -22.83
C THR A 110 13.48 -1.92 -22.16
N GLU A 111 13.90 -0.86 -22.86
CA GLU A 111 14.81 0.16 -22.34
C GLU A 111 14.12 1.00 -21.25
N ALA A 112 12.88 1.42 -21.51
CA ALA A 112 12.05 2.14 -20.54
C ALA A 112 11.82 1.32 -19.26
N PHE A 113 11.51 0.03 -19.42
CA PHE A 113 11.34 -0.89 -18.30
C PHE A 113 12.64 -1.10 -17.50
N GLN A 114 13.78 -1.28 -18.17
CA GLN A 114 15.08 -1.36 -17.48
C GLN A 114 15.44 -0.08 -16.73
N LYS A 115 15.12 1.10 -17.28
CA LYS A 115 15.33 2.39 -16.61
C LYS A 115 14.44 2.53 -15.36
N LEU A 116 13.19 2.09 -15.44
CA LEU A 116 12.27 2.01 -14.31
C LEU A 116 12.77 1.05 -13.21
N VAL A 117 13.29 -0.12 -13.57
CA VAL A 117 13.88 -1.08 -12.62
C VAL A 117 15.09 -0.47 -11.91
N ARG A 118 16.06 0.08 -12.65
CA ARG A 118 17.24 0.76 -12.08
C ARG A 118 16.86 1.91 -11.14
N ALA A 119 15.81 2.68 -11.49
CA ALA A 119 15.30 3.74 -10.64
C ALA A 119 14.76 3.20 -9.30
N PHE A 120 13.99 2.10 -9.32
CA PHE A 120 13.50 1.46 -8.10
C PHE A 120 14.63 0.85 -7.26
N GLU A 121 15.59 0.16 -7.87
CA GLU A 121 16.76 -0.41 -7.18
C GLU A 121 17.55 0.66 -6.41
N LEU A 122 17.76 1.84 -7.01
CA LEU A 122 18.43 2.97 -6.35
C LEU A 122 17.62 3.53 -5.17
N VAL A 123 16.28 3.59 -5.24
CA VAL A 123 15.45 4.05 -4.11
C VAL A 123 15.37 3.00 -2.99
N ALA A 124 15.47 1.71 -3.33
CA ALA A 124 15.51 0.62 -2.37
C ALA A 124 16.83 0.53 -1.60
N ASP A 125 17.96 1.00 -2.14
CA ASP A 125 19.24 1.05 -1.43
C ASP A 125 19.23 2.13 -0.32
N PRO A 126 19.34 1.75 0.97
CA PRO A 126 19.36 2.70 2.08
C PRO A 126 20.55 3.68 2.02
N LYS A 127 21.68 3.30 1.40
CA LYS A 127 22.85 4.19 1.25
C LYS A 127 22.57 5.30 0.25
N TYR A 128 21.95 4.98 -0.88
CA TYR A 128 21.54 5.97 -1.87
C TYR A 128 20.42 6.87 -1.33
N ARG A 129 19.45 6.32 -0.59
CA ARG A 129 18.39 7.11 0.06
C ARG A 129 18.92 8.11 1.08
N LYS A 130 19.87 7.71 1.96
CA LYS A 130 20.59 8.64 2.86
C LYS A 130 21.31 9.75 2.08
N LYS A 131 21.91 9.42 0.93
CA LYS A 131 22.55 10.42 0.04
C LYS A 131 21.53 11.42 -0.54
N LEU A 132 20.37 10.98 -1.01
CA LEU A 132 19.30 11.85 -1.52
C LEU A 132 18.80 12.84 -0.46
N LEU A 133 18.49 12.36 0.75
CA LEU A 133 18.09 13.21 1.88
C LEU A 133 19.18 14.26 2.19
N SER A 134 20.46 13.86 2.17
CA SER A 134 21.57 14.79 2.38
C SER A 134 21.72 15.85 1.28
N LEU A 135 21.25 15.57 0.06
CA LEU A 135 21.25 16.53 -1.05
C LEU A 135 20.07 17.50 -0.93
N GLN A 136 18.86 17.04 -0.62
CA GLN A 136 17.72 17.92 -0.33
C GLN A 136 18.04 18.89 0.81
N ALA A 137 18.55 18.39 1.94
CA ALA A 137 18.92 19.24 3.08
C ALA A 137 20.00 20.30 2.72
N LYS A 138 20.90 19.99 1.78
CA LYS A 138 21.90 20.95 1.26
C LYS A 138 21.26 22.00 0.33
N GLU A 139 20.30 21.61 -0.50
CA GLU A 139 19.56 22.55 -1.35
C GLU A 139 18.67 23.49 -0.54
N GLU A 140 18.00 22.99 0.50
CA GLU A 140 17.19 23.81 1.40
C GLU A 140 18.03 24.84 2.16
N ARG A 141 19.19 24.43 2.70
CA ARG A 141 20.15 25.36 3.32
C ARG A 141 20.62 26.44 2.33
N LYS A 142 20.87 26.09 1.07
CA LYS A 142 21.20 27.07 0.01
C LYS A 142 20.03 28.02 -0.31
N LYS A 143 18.80 27.52 -0.37
CA LYS A 143 17.59 28.34 -0.58
C LYS A 143 17.38 29.31 0.58
N GLN A 144 17.63 28.87 1.81
CA GLN A 144 17.55 29.71 3.02
C GLN A 144 18.64 30.79 3.04
N SER A 145 19.89 30.49 2.67
CA SER A 145 20.96 31.50 2.66
C SER A 145 20.71 32.59 1.63
N VAL A 146 20.28 32.24 0.41
CA VAL A 146 19.97 33.22 -0.65
C VAL A 146 18.82 34.15 -0.24
N LYS A 147 17.81 33.65 0.49
CA LYS A 147 16.68 34.46 0.96
C LYS A 147 17.07 35.48 2.06
N LYS A 148 18.23 35.32 2.72
CA LYS A 148 18.70 36.20 3.79
C LYS A 148 19.55 37.39 3.29
N GLU A 149 19.94 37.39 2.01
CA GLU A 149 20.81 38.42 1.41
C GLU A 149 20.06 39.45 0.53
N GLN A 150 18.72 39.44 0.52
CA GLN A 150 17.94 40.60 0.05
C GLN A 150 17.63 41.54 1.23
N PRO A 151 18.35 42.66 1.40
CA PRO A 151 17.96 43.68 2.37
C PRO A 151 16.67 44.37 1.93
N GLU A 152 15.79 44.70 2.88
CA GLU A 152 14.64 45.58 2.67
C GLU A 152 15.11 46.99 2.27
N GLY A 153 15.23 47.20 0.96
CA GLY A 153 15.60 48.47 0.34
C GLY A 153 14.55 49.54 0.59
N THR A 154 14.68 50.22 1.72
CA THR A 154 13.84 51.35 2.12
C THR A 154 13.85 52.44 1.04
N GLN A 155 12.67 52.80 0.52
CA GLN A 155 12.54 53.92 -0.42
C GLN A 155 12.81 55.25 0.30
N ARG A 156 13.97 55.87 0.05
CA ARG A 156 14.18 57.30 0.35
C ARG A 156 14.90 58.06 -0.79
N VAL A 157 14.06 58.77 -1.56
CA VAL A 157 14.21 60.14 -2.07
C VAL A 157 15.63 60.71 -2.23
N LYS A 158 15.99 60.94 -3.51
CA LYS A 158 16.80 62.04 -4.10
C LYS A 158 17.67 62.91 -3.15
N GLN A 159 18.97 63.03 -3.46
CA GLN A 159 19.60 64.23 -4.09
C GLN A 159 21.15 64.13 -4.16
N ILE A 160 21.76 64.56 -5.29
CA ILE A 160 22.99 65.41 -5.43
C ILE A 160 24.33 64.81 -4.85
N THR A 161 25.55 64.82 -5.45
CA THR A 161 26.22 65.52 -6.58
C THR A 161 27.38 64.66 -7.18
N ALA A 162 28.11 65.18 -8.18
CA ALA A 162 29.19 64.49 -8.92
C ALA A 162 30.64 64.87 -8.54
N SER A 163 31.59 63.92 -8.71
CA SER A 163 33.03 64.08 -9.07
C SER A 163 33.64 62.66 -9.23
N LYS A 164 34.35 62.19 -10.27
CA LYS A 164 35.42 62.68 -11.19
C LYS A 164 36.86 62.47 -10.66
N GLY A 165 37.62 61.52 -11.26
CA GLY A 165 39.06 61.27 -11.00
C GLY A 165 39.50 59.78 -11.16
N THR A 166 39.82 59.18 -12.33
CA THR A 166 41.06 59.12 -13.19
C THR A 166 42.35 58.45 -12.66
N VAL A 167 42.83 57.38 -13.38
CA VAL A 167 44.20 56.75 -13.40
C VAL A 167 44.55 55.93 -12.11
N ALA A 168 45.35 54.83 -12.03
CA ALA A 168 46.41 54.17 -12.83
C ALA A 168 46.33 52.59 -12.77
N VAL A 169 47.39 51.75 -12.77
CA VAL A 169 48.44 51.27 -13.75
C VAL A 169 49.22 50.06 -13.10
N VAL A 170 49.95 49.22 -13.86
CA VAL A 170 50.84 48.05 -13.46
C VAL A 170 50.09 46.74 -13.04
N ARG A 171 50.19 45.54 -13.64
CA ARG A 171 51.22 44.63 -14.25
C ARG A 171 51.93 43.64 -13.27
N SER A 172 51.63 42.34 -13.39
CA SER A 172 52.55 41.16 -13.34
C SER A 172 51.71 39.85 -13.40
N ALA A 173 52.00 38.73 -14.09
CA ALA A 173 53.15 38.11 -14.78
C ALA A 173 53.83 36.94 -14.02
N GLY A 174 53.93 35.75 -14.66
CA GLY A 174 54.50 34.48 -14.17
C GLY A 174 53.43 33.39 -13.93
N ALA A 175 53.34 32.22 -14.58
CA ALA A 175 54.32 31.21 -15.04
C ALA A 175 54.98 30.45 -13.85
N THR A 176 55.19 29.13 -13.82
CA THR A 176 55.39 28.09 -14.89
C THR A 176 54.93 26.66 -14.46
N ASP A 177 55.00 25.72 -15.41
CA ASP A 177 55.04 24.24 -15.31
C ASP A 177 55.61 23.57 -14.04
N MET A 178 55.19 22.32 -13.80
CA MET A 178 56.07 21.12 -13.79
C MET A 178 55.30 19.78 -13.56
N LYS A 179 55.20 18.98 -14.62
CA LYS A 179 55.21 17.48 -14.61
C LYS A 179 56.65 17.06 -15.02
N PRO A 180 57.10 15.79 -15.01
CA PRO A 180 56.51 14.52 -14.54
C PRO A 180 57.50 13.61 -13.75
N LYS A 181 57.12 12.36 -13.39
CA LYS A 181 57.90 11.13 -13.72
C LYS A 181 57.21 9.81 -13.31
N ARG A 182 57.80 8.70 -13.77
CA ARG A 182 57.25 7.34 -13.95
C ARG A 182 58.29 6.28 -13.50
N ALA A 183 57.89 5.26 -12.74
CA ALA A 183 58.55 3.95 -12.52
C ALA A 183 57.55 3.07 -11.72
N ALA A 184 57.24 1.78 -11.99
CA ALA A 184 58.08 0.57 -12.12
C ALA A 184 58.79 0.18 -10.79
N SER A 185 58.83 -1.07 -10.28
CA SER A 185 58.26 -2.37 -10.69
C SER A 185 58.57 -3.46 -9.62
N LYS A 186 57.86 -4.63 -9.64
CA LYS A 186 58.21 -5.90 -8.92
C LYS A 186 58.18 -5.81 -7.35
N GLN A 187 58.13 -6.87 -6.54
CA GLN A 187 58.31 -8.32 -6.77
C GLN A 187 57.53 -9.19 -5.75
N GLN A 188 57.29 -10.44 -6.13
CA GLN A 188 56.84 -11.57 -5.29
C GLN A 188 57.64 -11.77 -3.99
N GLN A 189 56.98 -12.25 -2.91
CA GLN A 189 57.34 -13.50 -2.20
C GLN A 189 56.40 -13.81 -1.00
N GLN A 190 55.79 -15.01 -1.02
CA GLN A 190 55.52 -15.82 0.18
C GLN A 190 56.65 -16.88 0.29
N PRO A 191 56.68 -17.87 1.22
CA PRO A 191 55.93 -18.05 2.48
C PRO A 191 56.83 -18.40 3.69
N LYS A 192 56.39 -18.21 4.95
CA LYS A 192 56.80 -19.09 6.10
C LYS A 192 55.72 -19.24 7.18
N LYS A 193 55.49 -20.49 7.60
CA LYS A 193 54.68 -20.89 8.77
C LYS A 193 55.48 -20.68 10.08
N LYS A 194 54.83 -20.21 11.16
CA LYS A 194 54.97 -20.79 12.53
C LYS A 194 54.03 -20.14 13.58
N LYS A 195 53.17 -20.99 14.18
CA LYS A 195 52.85 -21.10 15.63
C LYS A 195 52.95 -19.82 16.51
N GLN A 196 51.83 -19.37 17.10
CA GLN A 196 51.50 -19.59 18.53
C GLN A 196 50.17 -18.94 19.00
N LYS A 197 49.63 -19.53 20.09
CA LYS A 197 48.54 -19.09 20.97
C LYS A 197 48.28 -17.57 21.07
N ARG A 198 47.00 -17.18 21.01
CA ARG A 198 46.23 -16.60 22.15
C ARG A 198 44.76 -16.42 21.77
N ALA A 199 43.85 -16.68 22.71
CA ALA A 199 42.44 -16.31 22.57
C ALA A 199 42.28 -14.81 22.89
N PRO A 200 41.50 -14.05 22.12
CA PRO A 200 41.01 -12.75 22.57
C PRO A 200 39.82 -12.96 23.52
N LYS A 201 39.86 -12.31 24.68
CA LYS A 201 38.62 -11.95 25.37
C LYS A 201 37.90 -10.95 24.47
N VAL A 202 36.63 -11.20 24.17
CA VAL A 202 35.72 -10.13 23.76
C VAL A 202 35.38 -9.38 25.05
N GLN A 203 35.40 -8.05 24.98
CA GLN A 203 34.85 -7.21 26.04
C GLN A 203 33.35 -7.12 25.81
N ASP A 204 32.59 -7.28 26.89
CA ASP A 204 31.27 -6.69 26.97
C ASP A 204 31.49 -5.17 26.93
N ASP A 205 31.10 -4.54 25.82
CA ASP A 205 30.96 -3.09 25.73
C ASP A 205 29.44 -2.84 25.81
N ASP A 206 28.99 -2.39 26.98
CA ASP A 206 27.65 -1.85 27.20
C ASP A 206 27.49 -0.59 26.32
N ASP A 207 26.51 -0.57 25.43
CA ASP A 207 26.09 0.65 24.72
C ASP A 207 24.55 0.62 24.59
N ASP A 208 23.96 1.64 25.20
CA ASP A 208 22.54 1.96 25.32
C ASP A 208 21.71 1.73 24.02
N ASP A 209 20.63 0.94 24.12
CA ASP A 209 19.45 1.08 23.25
C ASP A 209 18.32 1.64 24.13
N ASP A 210 17.85 2.84 23.79
CA ASP A 210 16.88 3.63 24.57
C ASP A 210 15.56 2.89 24.79
N ASP A 211 15.08 2.87 26.04
CA ASP A 211 13.69 2.61 26.39
C ASP A 211 12.79 3.72 25.81
N ASP A 212 12.42 3.60 24.53
CA ASP A 212 11.37 4.42 23.92
C ASP A 212 10.02 4.03 24.57
N ASP A 213 9.67 4.75 25.65
CA ASP A 213 8.38 4.72 26.35
C ASP A 213 7.21 4.66 25.35
N PHE A 214 6.68 3.46 25.10
CA PHE A 214 5.42 3.30 24.40
C PHE A 214 4.32 3.77 25.35
N ILE A 215 3.99 5.07 25.26
CA ILE A 215 2.89 5.68 25.98
C ILE A 215 1.60 4.98 25.54
N ASP A 216 1.19 3.99 26.34
CA ASP A 216 -0.15 3.44 26.31
C ASP A 216 -1.10 4.60 26.67
N TYR A 217 -1.74 5.16 25.64
CA TYR A 217 -2.84 6.07 25.85
C TYR A 217 -4.01 5.23 26.34
N ASP A 218 -4.17 5.17 27.67
CA ASP A 218 -5.45 4.86 28.31
C ASP A 218 -6.51 5.79 27.68
N GLU A 219 -7.21 5.25 26.68
CA GLU A 219 -8.38 5.87 26.08
C GLU A 219 -9.51 5.71 27.10
N GLU A 220 -9.56 6.64 28.06
CA GLU A 220 -10.56 6.67 29.14
C GLU A 220 -11.97 6.49 28.54
N GLU A 221 -12.49 5.28 28.71
CA GLU A 221 -13.79 4.83 28.22
C GLU A 221 -14.86 5.71 28.87
N LEU A 222 -15.38 6.64 28.07
CA LEU A 222 -16.34 7.63 28.53
C LEU A 222 -17.70 6.92 28.67
N ASP A 223 -18.02 6.49 29.89
CA ASP A 223 -19.33 5.98 30.33
C ASP A 223 -20.43 7.03 30.03
N GLU A 224 -20.90 7.09 28.79
CA GLU A 224 -22.19 7.67 28.46
C GLU A 224 -23.26 6.60 28.72
N GLU A 225 -23.87 6.66 29.91
CA GLU A 225 -25.06 5.89 30.30
C GLU A 225 -26.24 6.22 29.35
N GLU A 226 -26.26 5.61 28.16
CA GLU A 226 -27.39 5.69 27.23
C GLU A 226 -28.48 4.70 27.69
N GLU A 227 -29.58 5.22 28.25
CA GLU A 227 -30.67 4.43 28.83
C GLU A 227 -31.24 3.41 27.82
N GLU A 228 -31.26 2.13 28.21
CA GLU A 228 -31.79 1.02 27.41
C GLU A 228 -33.29 1.20 27.09
N ASP A 229 -33.62 1.49 25.82
CA ASP A 229 -34.99 1.33 25.30
C ASP A 229 -35.20 -0.15 24.90
N GLU A 230 -35.39 -0.98 25.92
CA GLU A 230 -35.48 -2.46 25.91
C GLU A 230 -36.68 -2.97 25.07
N SER A 231 -36.54 -2.99 23.74
CA SER A 231 -37.48 -3.67 22.83
C SER A 231 -36.88 -4.08 21.47
N ALA A 232 -35.63 -4.55 21.47
CA ALA A 232 -35.11 -5.31 20.34
C ALA A 232 -35.74 -6.71 20.35
N ASP A 233 -36.62 -6.98 19.38
CA ASP A 233 -37.20 -8.30 19.10
C ASP A 233 -36.06 -9.22 18.61
N TYR A 234 -35.38 -9.88 19.54
CA TYR A 234 -34.35 -10.86 19.22
C TYR A 234 -35.05 -12.13 18.71
N ASP A 235 -35.12 -12.28 17.38
CA ASP A 235 -35.58 -13.50 16.72
C ASP A 235 -34.73 -14.70 17.22
N GLU A 236 -35.27 -15.48 18.16
CA GLU A 236 -34.60 -16.65 18.77
C GLU A 236 -34.32 -17.79 17.75
N GLU A 237 -34.76 -17.65 16.50
CA GLU A 237 -34.61 -18.64 15.43
C GLU A 237 -33.17 -18.75 14.84
N ASP A 238 -32.26 -17.81 15.13
CA ASP A 238 -30.88 -17.78 14.56
C ASP A 238 -29.80 -18.39 15.49
N MET A 239 -30.20 -18.99 16.63
CA MET A 239 -29.27 -19.54 17.64
C MET A 239 -28.82 -21.00 17.40
N ASP A 240 -29.42 -21.72 16.44
CA ASP A 240 -29.50 -23.19 16.50
C ASP A 240 -28.65 -23.95 15.45
N PHE A 241 -27.65 -23.32 14.81
CA PHE A 241 -26.95 -23.93 13.65
C PHE A 241 -25.41 -23.82 13.53
N ASP A 242 -24.66 -23.54 14.60
CA ASP A 242 -23.17 -23.44 14.52
C ASP A 242 -22.39 -24.67 15.03
N PHE A 243 -23.04 -25.82 15.21
CA PHE A 243 -22.35 -27.09 15.54
C PHE A 243 -21.52 -27.67 14.39
N GLY A 244 -21.59 -27.06 13.20
CA GLY A 244 -20.91 -27.53 11.98
C GLY A 244 -19.47 -27.05 11.82
N ASP A 245 -19.06 -25.94 12.45
CA ASP A 245 -17.77 -25.28 12.19
C ASP A 245 -16.78 -25.34 13.36
N ALA A 246 -16.90 -26.36 14.23
CA ALA A 246 -15.92 -26.62 15.28
C ALA A 246 -14.51 -26.92 14.71
N GLU A 247 -13.49 -26.30 15.30
CA GLU A 247 -12.09 -26.45 14.88
C GLU A 247 -11.65 -27.93 14.87
N PRO A 248 -11.09 -28.44 13.75
CA PRO A 248 -10.73 -29.85 13.64
C PRO A 248 -9.55 -30.21 14.56
N VAL A 249 -9.79 -31.12 15.50
CA VAL A 249 -8.77 -31.61 16.45
C VAL A 249 -7.61 -32.28 15.71
N VAL A 250 -6.39 -31.79 15.94
CA VAL A 250 -5.15 -32.35 15.38
C VAL A 250 -4.68 -33.55 16.20
N SER A 251 -4.59 -34.73 15.58
CA SER A 251 -4.07 -35.91 16.28
C SER A 251 -2.57 -35.78 16.56
N THR A 252 -2.17 -36.00 17.82
CA THR A 252 -0.75 -36.13 18.22
C THR A 252 -0.10 -37.46 17.78
N SER A 253 -0.88 -38.37 17.20
CA SER A 253 -0.40 -39.65 16.71
C SER A 253 0.68 -39.48 15.64
N ARG A 254 1.77 -40.25 15.77
CA ARG A 254 2.84 -40.35 14.77
C ARG A 254 2.71 -41.56 13.83
N THR A 255 1.57 -42.25 13.86
CA THR A 255 1.35 -43.46 13.06
C THR A 255 1.26 -43.14 11.57
N LEU A 256 2.09 -43.82 10.78
CA LEU A 256 2.06 -43.75 9.33
C LEU A 256 0.86 -44.53 8.78
N ILE A 257 0.07 -43.89 7.92
CA ILE A 257 -1.12 -44.47 7.30
C ILE A 257 -0.82 -44.90 5.87
N GLY A 258 -1.37 -46.05 5.49
CA GLY A 258 -1.33 -46.63 4.16
C GLY A 258 -0.05 -47.40 3.82
N ALA A 259 -0.14 -48.24 2.79
CA ALA A 259 0.98 -49.05 2.32
C ALA A 259 1.78 -48.31 1.24
N LYS A 260 3.12 -48.28 1.36
CA LYS A 260 4.01 -47.60 0.43
C LYS A 260 3.93 -48.17 -0.99
N ARG A 261 3.48 -47.36 -1.97
CA ARG A 261 3.50 -47.70 -3.40
C ARG A 261 4.59 -46.90 -4.11
N THR A 262 5.71 -47.52 -4.43
CA THR A 262 6.84 -46.85 -5.10
C THR A 262 7.57 -47.78 -6.06
N GLY A 263 7.96 -47.30 -7.23
CA GLY A 263 8.74 -48.06 -8.21
C GLY A 263 7.90 -48.82 -9.22
N GLY A 264 8.56 -49.44 -10.20
CA GLY A 264 7.89 -50.07 -11.34
C GLY A 264 7.10 -49.05 -12.17
N ILE A 265 5.77 -49.22 -12.18
CA ILE A 265 4.82 -48.30 -12.81
C ILE A 265 4.56 -47.04 -11.98
N TYR A 266 4.83 -47.06 -10.67
CA TYR A 266 4.59 -45.92 -9.78
C TYR A 266 5.76 -44.94 -9.86
N ARG A 267 5.54 -43.78 -10.49
CA ARG A 267 6.56 -42.76 -10.77
C ARG A 267 6.01 -41.36 -10.53
N ASP A 268 6.84 -40.48 -9.97
CA ASP A 268 6.48 -39.08 -9.74
C ASP A 268 6.15 -38.40 -11.07
N THR A 269 4.94 -37.85 -11.18
CA THR A 269 4.54 -37.04 -12.33
C THR A 269 5.13 -35.65 -12.21
N THR A 270 5.52 -35.02 -13.32
CA THR A 270 6.00 -33.64 -13.26
C THR A 270 4.81 -32.72 -13.02
N VAL A 271 4.81 -32.04 -11.88
CA VAL A 271 3.81 -31.02 -11.50
C VAL A 271 4.43 -29.65 -11.71
N SER A 272 3.71 -28.72 -12.33
CA SER A 272 4.14 -27.33 -12.55
C SER A 272 3.06 -26.33 -12.12
N CYS A 273 3.50 -25.16 -11.66
CA CYS A 273 2.60 -24.05 -11.34
C CYS A 273 1.82 -23.60 -12.59
N PRO A 274 0.48 -23.40 -12.51
CA PRO A 274 -0.31 -22.98 -13.67
C PRO A 274 0.05 -21.60 -14.20
N GLN A 275 0.55 -20.70 -13.35
CA GLN A 275 0.80 -19.30 -13.71
C GLN A 275 2.18 -19.10 -14.37
N CYS A 276 3.25 -19.56 -13.75
CA CYS A 276 4.64 -19.35 -14.21
C CYS A 276 5.29 -20.60 -14.82
N ARG A 277 4.63 -21.76 -14.77
CA ARG A 277 5.12 -23.07 -15.26
C ARG A 277 6.36 -23.62 -14.56
N THR A 278 6.89 -22.96 -13.52
CA THR A 278 7.96 -23.51 -12.68
C THR A 278 7.57 -24.91 -12.18
N PRO A 279 8.42 -25.94 -12.34
CA PRO A 279 8.17 -27.26 -11.79
C PRO A 279 8.16 -27.19 -10.26
N TRP A 280 7.16 -27.80 -9.64
CA TRP A 280 7.10 -27.98 -8.20
C TRP A 280 7.87 -29.23 -7.81
N ILE A 281 8.81 -29.07 -6.87
CA ILE A 281 9.57 -30.17 -6.28
C ILE A 281 9.10 -30.28 -4.82
N PRO A 282 8.54 -31.41 -4.38
CA PRO A 282 8.08 -31.55 -3.01
C PRO A 282 9.27 -31.70 -2.05
N ASP A 283 9.33 -30.88 -1.00
CA ASP A 283 10.38 -30.90 0.04
C ASP A 283 10.50 -32.28 0.71
N SER A 284 9.35 -32.94 0.88
CA SER A 284 9.27 -34.29 1.41
C SER A 284 8.39 -35.17 0.53
N LYS A 285 8.70 -36.47 0.50
CA LYS A 285 7.90 -37.48 -0.20
C LYS A 285 6.45 -37.54 0.33
N GLN A 286 6.23 -37.19 1.60
CA GLN A 286 4.89 -37.10 2.19
C GLN A 286 4.09 -35.89 1.66
N HIS A 287 4.76 -34.76 1.34
CA HIS A 287 4.10 -33.61 0.71
C HIS A 287 3.53 -33.98 -0.67
N TYR A 288 4.18 -34.86 -1.43
CA TYR A 288 3.62 -35.38 -2.69
C TYR A 288 2.29 -36.13 -2.47
N THR A 289 2.23 -37.05 -1.49
CA THR A 289 0.98 -37.78 -1.15
C THR A 289 -0.11 -36.82 -0.66
N LEU A 290 0.23 -35.84 0.18
CA LEU A 290 -0.73 -34.86 0.70
C LEU A 290 -1.31 -33.94 -0.39
N PHE A 291 -0.47 -33.55 -1.36
CA PHE A 291 -0.86 -32.71 -2.49
C PHE A 291 -1.68 -33.49 -3.52
N MET A 292 -1.18 -34.64 -4.01
CA MET A 292 -1.83 -35.42 -5.06
C MET A 292 -3.06 -36.18 -4.56
N GLY A 293 -3.01 -36.70 -3.33
CA GLY A 293 -4.05 -37.56 -2.78
C GLY A 293 -5.29 -36.81 -2.28
N PRO A 294 -6.23 -37.53 -1.62
CA PRO A 294 -7.53 -36.99 -1.22
C PRO A 294 -7.47 -35.90 -0.14
N CYS A 295 -6.28 -35.63 0.44
CA CYS A 295 -6.09 -34.52 1.37
C CYS A 295 -6.00 -33.16 0.66
N GLY A 296 -5.79 -33.13 -0.66
CA GLY A 296 -5.91 -31.91 -1.48
C GLY A 296 -4.98 -30.75 -1.09
N LYS A 297 -3.88 -31.00 -0.36
CA LYS A 297 -3.02 -29.96 0.22
C LYS A 297 -2.65 -28.94 -0.86
N LYS A 298 -2.87 -27.66 -0.57
CA LYS A 298 -2.48 -26.55 -1.45
C LYS A 298 -1.02 -26.19 -1.23
N VAL A 299 -0.32 -25.80 -2.29
CA VAL A 299 1.09 -25.37 -2.23
C VAL A 299 1.24 -23.99 -2.85
N HIS A 300 2.24 -23.24 -2.37
CA HIS A 300 2.62 -21.96 -2.95
C HIS A 300 3.74 -22.16 -3.97
N CYS A 301 3.65 -21.48 -5.11
CA CYS A 301 4.79 -21.42 -6.03
C CYS A 301 5.83 -20.42 -5.51
N GLU A 302 7.07 -20.87 -5.29
CA GLU A 302 8.18 -20.00 -4.88
C GLU A 302 8.43 -18.83 -5.85
N THR A 303 8.20 -19.04 -7.16
CA THR A 303 8.49 -18.03 -8.19
C THR A 303 7.45 -16.91 -8.27
N CYS A 304 6.15 -17.24 -8.14
CA CYS A 304 5.06 -16.28 -8.34
C CYS A 304 4.13 -16.11 -7.14
N LEU A 305 4.41 -16.80 -6.03
CA LEU A 305 3.68 -16.81 -4.76
C LEU A 305 2.20 -17.25 -4.82
N CYS A 306 1.69 -17.55 -6.02
CA CYS A 306 0.36 -18.10 -6.23
C CYS A 306 0.18 -19.45 -5.51
N ARG A 307 -0.92 -19.58 -4.76
CA ARG A 307 -1.35 -20.82 -4.14
C ARG A 307 -2.15 -21.66 -5.15
N PHE A 308 -1.85 -22.95 -5.27
CA PHE A 308 -2.54 -23.87 -6.17
C PHE A 308 -2.67 -25.27 -5.54
N GLY A 309 -3.73 -25.99 -5.90
CA GLY A 309 -3.95 -27.40 -5.52
C GLY A 309 -3.70 -28.35 -6.70
N CYS A 310 -3.74 -29.66 -6.45
CA CYS A 310 -3.43 -30.68 -7.46
C CYS A 310 -4.31 -30.60 -8.71
N ALA A 311 -5.64 -30.48 -8.59
CA ALA A 311 -6.54 -30.35 -9.75
C ALA A 311 -6.28 -29.08 -10.60
N THR A 312 -5.70 -28.02 -10.01
CA THR A 312 -5.35 -26.76 -10.69
C THR A 312 -3.92 -26.71 -11.24
N ALA A 313 -3.08 -27.70 -10.92
CA ALA A 313 -1.70 -27.74 -11.38
C ALA A 313 -1.58 -28.27 -12.81
N LEU A 314 -0.47 -27.96 -13.47
CA LEU A 314 -0.13 -28.55 -14.77
C LEU A 314 0.61 -29.86 -14.53
N HIS A 315 0.03 -30.98 -14.95
CA HIS A 315 0.62 -32.30 -14.82
C HIS A 315 1.16 -32.79 -16.15
N ALA A 316 2.35 -33.41 -16.12
CA ALA A 316 3.02 -33.93 -17.30
C ALA A 316 3.51 -35.38 -17.07
N CYS A 317 3.35 -36.20 -18.11
CA CYS A 317 3.69 -37.62 -18.09
C CYS A 317 5.18 -37.85 -17.76
N PRO A 318 5.53 -38.78 -16.85
CA PRO A 318 6.91 -39.02 -16.41
C PRO A 318 7.82 -39.61 -17.51
N TYR A 319 7.26 -40.03 -18.65
CA TYR A 319 8.02 -40.63 -19.76
C TYR A 319 8.22 -39.72 -20.97
N CYS A 320 7.32 -38.76 -21.22
CA CYS A 320 7.33 -37.95 -22.43
C CYS A 320 6.95 -36.48 -22.20
N GLN A 321 6.70 -36.07 -20.95
CA GLN A 321 6.27 -34.73 -20.55
C GLN A 321 4.98 -34.23 -21.22
N HIS A 322 4.21 -35.09 -21.89
CA HIS A 322 2.90 -34.76 -22.43
C HIS A 322 1.94 -34.39 -21.28
N SER A 323 1.31 -33.22 -21.41
CA SER A 323 0.38 -32.69 -20.42
C SER A 323 -0.91 -33.50 -20.34
N PHE A 324 -1.45 -33.69 -19.14
CA PHE A 324 -2.76 -34.33 -18.94
C PHE A 324 -3.55 -33.64 -17.82
N HIS A 325 -4.88 -33.79 -17.85
CA HIS A 325 -5.75 -33.30 -16.79
C HIS A 325 -5.80 -34.32 -15.65
N TYR A 326 -5.45 -33.88 -14.45
CA TYR A 326 -5.48 -34.69 -13.25
C TYR A 326 -6.74 -34.43 -12.43
N ASP A 327 -7.35 -35.49 -11.94
CA ASP A 327 -8.40 -35.47 -10.91
C ASP A 327 -7.92 -36.29 -9.71
N ALA A 328 -8.30 -35.90 -8.49
CA ALA A 328 -7.95 -36.61 -7.27
C ALA A 328 -8.46 -38.07 -7.28
N THR A 329 -9.55 -38.35 -8.01
CA THR A 329 -10.06 -39.73 -8.22
C THR A 329 -9.08 -40.62 -8.98
N MET A 330 -8.14 -40.05 -9.75
CA MET A 330 -7.11 -40.79 -10.49
C MET A 330 -5.92 -41.22 -9.62
N TYR A 331 -5.81 -40.73 -8.38
CA TYR A 331 -4.63 -40.96 -7.54
C TYR A 331 -4.35 -42.45 -7.27
N ASP A 332 -5.42 -43.25 -7.13
CA ASP A 332 -5.36 -44.68 -6.87
C ASP A 332 -5.47 -45.55 -8.15
N THR A 333 -5.59 -44.92 -9.33
CA THR A 333 -5.72 -45.62 -10.60
C THR A 333 -4.39 -45.67 -11.37
N VAL A 334 -4.27 -46.64 -12.29
CA VAL A 334 -3.17 -46.70 -13.25
C VAL A 334 -3.64 -46.01 -14.52
N MET A 335 -2.90 -44.97 -14.94
CA MET A 335 -3.21 -44.14 -16.10
C MET A 335 -2.36 -44.55 -17.30
N GLU A 336 -2.93 -44.52 -18.51
CA GLU A 336 -2.17 -44.62 -19.75
C GLU A 336 -1.91 -43.22 -20.35
N CYS A 337 -0.68 -42.94 -20.75
CA CYS A 337 -0.37 -41.66 -21.39
C CYS A 337 -0.82 -41.60 -22.85
N SER A 338 -1.73 -40.68 -23.17
CA SER A 338 -2.19 -40.35 -24.54
C SER A 338 -1.07 -40.08 -25.56
N GLY A 339 0.09 -39.58 -25.12
CA GLY A 339 1.21 -39.22 -25.99
C GLY A 339 2.24 -40.33 -26.24
N CYS A 340 2.32 -41.35 -25.37
CA CYS A 340 3.36 -42.40 -25.48
C CYS A 340 2.89 -43.82 -25.14
N HIS A 341 1.61 -44.03 -24.85
CA HIS A 341 0.96 -45.31 -24.55
C HIS A 341 1.61 -46.13 -23.41
N LYS A 342 2.41 -45.47 -22.56
CA LYS A 342 2.98 -46.08 -21.36
C LYS A 342 2.03 -45.88 -20.18
N THR A 343 1.81 -46.95 -19.43
CA THR A 343 1.08 -46.90 -18.17
C THR A 343 1.97 -46.38 -17.04
N PHE A 344 1.39 -45.57 -16.16
CA PHE A 344 2.02 -45.10 -14.92
C PHE A 344 0.97 -44.98 -13.82
N GLY A 345 1.40 -45.12 -12.57
CA GLY A 345 0.58 -44.84 -11.39
C GLY A 345 1.23 -43.76 -10.52
N PHE A 346 0.45 -43.12 -9.66
CA PHE A 346 0.95 -42.12 -8.74
C PHE A 346 1.56 -42.80 -7.50
N PRO A 347 2.80 -42.47 -7.11
CA PRO A 347 3.41 -43.07 -5.93
C PRO A 347 2.68 -42.63 -4.65
N TYR A 348 2.60 -43.57 -3.71
CA TYR A 348 2.05 -43.37 -2.38
C TYR A 348 3.15 -43.51 -1.35
N TYR A 349 3.44 -42.42 -0.66
CA TYR A 349 4.32 -42.40 0.51
C TYR A 349 3.45 -42.32 1.76
N PRO A 350 3.57 -43.28 2.71
CA PRO A 350 2.77 -43.28 3.93
C PRO A 350 2.91 -41.97 4.69
N VAL A 351 1.78 -41.36 5.03
CA VAL A 351 1.71 -40.05 5.67
C VAL A 351 1.34 -40.23 7.14
N ASN A 352 1.90 -39.40 8.00
CA ASN A 352 1.53 -39.34 9.40
C ASN A 352 0.13 -38.74 9.59
N GLN A 353 -0.73 -39.31 10.45
CA GLN A 353 -2.05 -38.77 10.78
C GLN A 353 -2.00 -37.29 11.19
N TYR A 354 -1.01 -36.89 12.02
CA TYR A 354 -0.78 -35.49 12.39
C TYR A 354 -0.71 -34.54 11.18
N LEU A 355 -0.02 -34.94 10.10
CA LEU A 355 0.11 -34.10 8.90
C LEU A 355 -1.19 -34.02 8.09
N ILE A 356 -2.02 -35.06 8.13
CA ILE A 356 -3.35 -35.07 7.50
C ILE A 356 -4.26 -34.09 8.26
N ASP A 357 -4.25 -34.13 9.59
CA ASP A 357 -5.08 -33.24 10.40
C ASP A 357 -4.56 -31.79 10.38
N GLN A 358 -3.24 -31.59 10.29
CA GLN A 358 -2.66 -30.26 10.09
C GLN A 358 -3.10 -29.61 8.76
N VAL A 359 -3.20 -30.39 7.67
CA VAL A 359 -3.75 -29.90 6.40
C VAL A 359 -5.24 -29.59 6.53
N ARG A 360 -6.03 -30.44 7.20
CA ARG A 360 -7.45 -30.16 7.49
C ARG A 360 -7.65 -28.89 8.30
N LEU A 361 -6.80 -28.65 9.29
CA LEU A 361 -6.81 -27.43 10.10
C LEU A 361 -6.41 -26.18 9.31
N GLU A 362 -5.43 -26.29 8.40
CA GLU A 362 -5.11 -25.21 7.45
C GLU A 362 -6.31 -24.88 6.55
N GLU A 363 -6.96 -25.89 5.97
CA GLU A 363 -8.12 -25.69 5.10
C GLU A 363 -9.35 -25.14 5.83
N TRP A 364 -9.58 -25.58 7.08
CA TRP A 364 -10.64 -25.05 7.93
C TRP A 364 -10.38 -23.57 8.26
N ARG A 365 -9.19 -23.23 8.79
CA ARG A 365 -8.83 -21.83 9.07
C ARG A 365 -8.97 -20.92 7.84
N ASP A 366 -8.54 -21.37 6.66
CA ASP A 366 -8.75 -20.59 5.45
C ASP A 366 -10.25 -20.40 5.11
N ARG A 367 -11.10 -21.40 5.39
CA ARG A 367 -12.54 -21.34 5.10
C ARG A 367 -13.18 -20.29 6.00
N THR A 368 -12.97 -20.41 7.30
CA THR A 368 -13.45 -19.47 8.31
C THR A 368 -12.89 -18.06 8.10
N GLU A 369 -11.64 -17.90 7.65
CA GLU A 369 -11.10 -16.58 7.28
C GLU A 369 -11.80 -15.99 6.04
N ARG A 370 -12.04 -16.79 4.99
CA ARG A 370 -12.80 -16.34 3.79
C ARG A 370 -14.25 -16.02 4.12
N GLU A 371 -14.87 -16.75 5.05
CA GLU A 371 -16.20 -16.50 5.60
C GLU A 371 -16.23 -15.13 6.29
N LYS A 372 -15.38 -14.93 7.31
CA LYS A 372 -15.22 -13.67 8.06
C LYS A 372 -14.79 -12.50 7.17
N ALA A 373 -14.06 -12.75 6.08
CA ALA A 373 -13.74 -11.72 5.09
C ALA A 373 -14.98 -11.31 4.27
N ARG A 374 -15.79 -12.28 3.81
CA ARG A 374 -17.05 -12.04 3.10
C ARG A 374 -18.07 -11.34 3.98
N GLU A 375 -18.20 -11.75 5.24
CA GLU A 375 -19.10 -11.16 6.23
C GLU A 375 -18.72 -9.70 6.55
N ARG A 376 -17.43 -9.39 6.64
CA ARG A 376 -16.92 -8.01 6.72
C ARG A 376 -17.20 -7.21 5.45
N GLU A 377 -17.00 -7.80 4.28
CA GLU A 377 -17.31 -7.16 2.99
C GLU A 377 -18.82 -6.89 2.84
N GLU A 378 -19.68 -7.83 3.22
CA GLU A 378 -21.13 -7.67 3.21
C GLU A 378 -21.58 -6.61 4.21
N ARG A 379 -21.06 -6.62 5.45
CA ARG A 379 -21.33 -5.58 6.45
C ARG A 379 -20.89 -4.19 5.95
N ALA A 380 -19.75 -4.10 5.26
CA ALA A 380 -19.31 -2.87 4.60
C ALA A 380 -20.20 -2.48 3.41
N ALA A 381 -20.70 -3.44 2.62
CA ALA A 381 -21.63 -3.21 1.52
C ALA A 381 -23.00 -2.74 2.02
N ARG A 382 -23.52 -3.31 3.11
CA ARG A 382 -24.76 -2.84 3.77
C ARG A 382 -24.63 -1.37 4.19
N ARG A 383 -23.50 -0.97 4.80
CA ARG A 383 -23.20 0.44 5.14
C ARG A 383 -23.10 1.37 3.93
N ARG A 384 -22.57 0.90 2.80
CA ARG A 384 -22.56 1.69 1.55
C ARG A 384 -23.98 1.87 1.00
N ASN A 385 -24.74 0.77 0.90
CA ASN A 385 -26.09 0.79 0.33
C ASN A 385 -27.06 1.69 1.12
N THR A 386 -26.91 1.82 2.45
CA THR A 386 -27.74 2.73 3.26
C THR A 386 -27.50 4.21 2.96
N ASP A 387 -26.25 4.60 2.66
CA ASP A 387 -25.89 6.01 2.37
C ASP A 387 -26.06 6.36 0.88
N GLU A 388 -25.77 5.41 -0.01
CA GLU A 388 -25.76 5.62 -1.47
C GLU A 388 -27.20 5.75 -2.01
N GLY A 389 -28.16 4.98 -1.47
CA GLY A 389 -29.56 5.01 -1.89
C GLY A 389 -30.32 6.31 -1.63
N THR A 390 -29.90 7.14 -0.67
CA THR A 390 -30.52 8.46 -0.43
C THR A 390 -29.72 9.62 -1.02
N SER A 391 -28.41 9.45 -1.22
CA SER A 391 -27.53 10.53 -1.68
C SER A 391 -27.58 10.73 -3.20
N ASP A 392 -27.69 9.67 -4.01
CA ASP A 392 -27.69 9.81 -5.48
C ASP A 392 -29.02 10.39 -6.03
N ASP A 393 -30.16 10.01 -5.45
CA ASP A 393 -31.46 10.63 -5.73
C ASP A 393 -31.48 12.10 -5.30
N PHE A 394 -30.94 12.40 -4.10
CA PHE A 394 -30.79 13.77 -3.62
C PHE A 394 -29.91 14.62 -4.55
N LEU A 395 -28.75 14.10 -4.96
CA LEU A 395 -27.84 14.77 -5.90
C LEU A 395 -28.51 14.99 -7.27
N SER A 396 -29.29 14.02 -7.74
CA SER A 396 -30.07 14.12 -8.98
C SER A 396 -31.14 15.22 -8.90
N LEU A 397 -31.88 15.32 -7.78
CA LEU A 397 -32.83 16.40 -7.53
C LEU A 397 -32.14 17.77 -7.43
N VAL A 398 -30.95 17.85 -6.82
CA VAL A 398 -30.15 19.09 -6.77
C VAL A 398 -29.67 19.49 -8.17
N GLY A 399 -29.20 18.54 -8.98
CA GLY A 399 -28.82 18.77 -10.37
C GLY A 399 -29.98 19.31 -11.22
N ALA A 400 -31.15 18.66 -11.15
CA ALA A 400 -32.36 19.11 -11.84
C ALA A 400 -32.82 20.52 -11.39
N CYS A 401 -32.67 20.84 -10.10
CA CYS A 401 -32.99 22.15 -9.53
C CYS A 401 -32.03 23.26 -10.02
N ILE A 402 -30.75 22.93 -10.22
CA ILE A 402 -29.74 23.86 -10.76
C ILE A 402 -29.99 24.13 -12.25
N VAL A 403 -30.24 23.09 -13.05
CA VAL A 403 -30.39 23.22 -14.51
C VAL A 403 -31.66 24.00 -14.90
N ASN A 404 -32.77 23.79 -14.20
CA ASN A 404 -34.05 24.41 -14.55
C ASN A 404 -34.35 25.69 -13.76
N GLU A 405 -33.43 26.14 -12.88
CA GLU A 405 -33.63 27.20 -11.89
C GLU A 405 -34.95 27.09 -11.08
N THR A 406 -35.52 25.89 -11.00
CA THR A 406 -36.83 25.61 -10.39
C THR A 406 -36.76 24.30 -9.61
N CYS A 407 -37.23 24.32 -8.35
CA CYS A 407 -37.26 23.10 -7.55
C CYS A 407 -38.32 22.11 -8.07
N PRO A 408 -37.98 20.84 -8.35
CA PRO A 408 -38.96 19.86 -8.84
C PRO A 408 -40.07 19.57 -7.81
N ILE A 409 -39.78 19.66 -6.51
CA ILE A 409 -40.72 19.41 -5.42
C ILE A 409 -41.74 20.56 -5.29
N CYS A 410 -41.27 21.77 -4.96
CA CYS A 410 -42.16 22.89 -4.63
C CYS A 410 -42.45 23.86 -5.78
N LYS A 411 -41.84 23.65 -6.96
CA LYS A 411 -42.00 24.45 -8.20
C LYS A 411 -41.67 25.95 -8.07
N ARG A 412 -40.93 26.34 -7.03
CA ARG A 412 -40.43 27.71 -6.85
C ARG A 412 -39.16 27.93 -7.66
N THR A 413 -39.01 29.12 -8.23
CA THR A 413 -37.78 29.59 -8.88
C THR A 413 -36.71 29.89 -7.84
N ILE A 414 -35.48 29.45 -8.10
CA ILE A 414 -34.33 29.54 -7.19
C ILE A 414 -33.11 29.92 -8.02
N THR A 415 -32.48 31.04 -7.64
CA THR A 415 -31.28 31.56 -8.33
C THR A 415 -29.98 31.28 -7.56
N ALA A 416 -30.06 30.84 -6.30
CA ALA A 416 -28.91 30.51 -5.47
C ALA A 416 -29.27 29.49 -4.38
N ARG A 417 -28.26 28.77 -3.85
CA ARG A 417 -28.39 27.81 -2.74
C ARG A 417 -29.35 26.63 -3.02
N HIS A 418 -29.41 26.16 -4.27
CA HIS A 418 -30.26 25.04 -4.72
C HIS A 418 -30.20 23.82 -3.79
N ARG A 419 -29.00 23.40 -3.36
CA ARG A 419 -28.80 22.29 -2.42
C ARG A 419 -29.58 22.46 -1.10
N GLN A 420 -29.36 23.58 -0.40
CA GLN A 420 -30.04 23.87 0.88
C GLN A 420 -31.56 23.92 0.72
N HIS A 421 -32.05 24.44 -0.41
CA HIS A 421 -33.46 24.44 -0.71
C HIS A 421 -34.04 23.02 -0.89
N VAL A 422 -33.36 22.15 -1.64
CA VAL A 422 -33.82 20.76 -1.85
C VAL A 422 -33.82 19.99 -0.52
N GLU A 423 -32.80 20.14 0.32
CA GLU A 423 -32.75 19.56 1.68
C GLU A 423 -33.95 20.03 2.54
N MET A 424 -34.28 21.33 2.49
CA MET A 424 -35.46 21.87 3.18
C MET A 424 -36.79 21.39 2.59
N CYS A 425 -36.90 21.25 1.27
CA CYS A 425 -38.13 20.79 0.64
C CYS A 425 -38.43 19.33 0.95
N LEU A 426 -37.46 18.41 0.84
CA LEU A 426 -37.62 17.01 1.22
C LEU A 426 -38.01 16.86 2.70
N LYS A 427 -37.34 17.61 3.59
CA LYS A 427 -37.67 17.64 5.03
C LYS A 427 -39.07 18.20 5.34
N ASN A 428 -39.63 19.03 4.47
CA ASN A 428 -40.97 19.59 4.62
C ASN A 428 -42.05 18.72 3.97
N GLU A 429 -41.75 18.04 2.87
CA GLU A 429 -42.67 17.11 2.18
C GLU A 429 -43.05 15.94 3.11
N ASN A 430 -42.06 15.33 3.76
CA ASN A 430 -42.27 14.26 4.75
C ASN A 430 -43.09 14.70 5.97
N LYS A 431 -43.16 16.00 6.26
CA LYS A 431 -43.96 16.58 7.36
C LYS A 431 -45.33 17.09 6.92
N GLY A 432 -45.56 17.27 5.62
CA GLY A 432 -46.78 17.87 5.07
C GLY A 432 -47.85 16.85 4.65
N SER A 433 -47.46 15.63 4.31
CA SER A 433 -48.36 14.62 3.73
C SER A 433 -49.47 14.14 4.70
N THR A 434 -49.17 13.99 5.99
CA THR A 434 -50.11 13.49 7.01
C THR A 434 -51.07 14.54 7.58
N ALA A 435 -50.97 15.83 7.18
CA ALA A 435 -51.70 16.93 7.83
C ALA A 435 -52.75 17.64 6.94
N LEU A 436 -53.04 17.15 5.73
CA LEU A 436 -53.84 17.89 4.74
C LEU A 436 -55.23 17.31 4.39
N THR A 437 -55.90 16.63 5.32
CA THR A 437 -57.30 16.16 5.17
C THR A 437 -58.25 16.54 6.32
N THR A 438 -58.00 17.65 7.02
CA THR A 438 -58.98 18.25 7.96
C THR A 438 -59.40 19.67 7.54
N LYS A 439 -60.13 19.75 6.43
CA LYS A 439 -60.93 20.93 6.09
C LYS A 439 -62.11 21.03 7.06
N THR A 440 -62.04 21.94 8.03
CA THR A 440 -63.24 22.41 8.75
C THR A 440 -63.30 23.93 8.72
N THR A 441 -64.22 24.43 7.89
CA THR A 441 -64.59 25.83 7.80
C THR A 441 -65.20 26.32 9.11
N LYS A 442 -64.76 27.48 9.63
CA LYS A 442 -65.68 28.37 10.35
C LYS A 442 -65.24 29.84 10.31
N ALA A 443 -66.24 30.69 10.11
CA ALA A 443 -66.07 32.11 9.82
C ALA A 443 -66.10 32.99 11.08
N ALA A 444 -65.63 34.22 10.87
CA ALA A 444 -65.62 35.39 11.74
C ALA A 444 -66.72 35.54 12.82
N ALA A 445 -66.28 35.77 14.07
CA ALA A 445 -66.93 36.65 15.06
C ALA A 445 -65.83 37.18 16.00
N LYS A 446 -65.37 38.43 15.86
CA LYS A 446 -65.89 39.67 16.48
C LYS A 446 -65.66 39.77 18.01
N LYS A 447 -64.60 40.55 18.36
CA LYS A 447 -64.35 41.34 19.58
C LYS A 447 -65.20 41.08 20.85
N THR A 448 -64.51 40.84 21.97
CA THR A 448 -64.57 41.76 23.15
C THR A 448 -63.33 41.60 24.04
N ALA A 449 -62.98 42.65 24.78
CA ALA A 449 -61.80 42.70 25.66
C ALA A 449 -62.18 42.64 27.15
N ARG A 450 -61.29 42.10 28.00
CA ARG A 450 -61.09 42.60 29.37
C ARG A 450 -59.74 42.19 29.97
N LYS A 451 -59.35 42.89 31.04
CA LYS A 451 -58.00 42.99 31.66
C LYS A 451 -57.90 42.14 32.96
N PRO A 452 -56.77 42.11 33.69
CA PRO A 452 -56.28 40.89 34.36
C PRO A 452 -56.30 40.88 35.90
N ALA A 453 -56.01 39.71 36.47
CA ALA A 453 -55.37 39.47 37.77
C ALA A 453 -54.59 38.14 37.63
N ALA A 454 -53.32 37.95 38.00
CA ALA A 454 -52.63 38.23 39.26
C ALA A 454 -53.18 37.41 40.44
N VAL A 455 -52.44 36.37 40.86
CA VAL A 455 -52.24 35.91 42.25
C VAL A 455 -51.16 34.81 42.24
N ALA A 456 -50.28 34.82 43.25
CA ALA A 456 -49.22 33.84 43.46
C ALA A 456 -49.58 32.84 44.57
N ASN A 457 -48.91 31.68 44.62
CA ASN A 457 -48.38 30.97 45.80
C ASN A 457 -47.89 29.58 45.34
N LYS A 458 -46.63 29.13 45.49
CA LYS A 458 -45.77 28.86 46.66
C LYS A 458 -46.16 27.63 47.53
N THR A 459 -45.12 26.81 47.75
CA THR A 459 -44.81 25.95 48.93
C THR A 459 -45.53 24.61 49.21
N SER A 460 -44.70 23.55 49.31
CA SER A 460 -44.64 22.55 50.43
C SER A 460 -45.72 21.43 50.45
N THR A 461 -45.55 20.19 50.95
CA THR A 461 -44.57 19.58 51.89
C THR A 461 -44.55 18.03 51.78
N ARG A 462 -43.35 17.40 51.70
CA ARG A 462 -42.75 16.32 52.53
C ARG A 462 -43.57 15.11 53.11
N LYS A 463 -42.86 13.94 53.15
CA LYS A 463 -43.08 12.63 53.88
C LYS A 463 -43.64 11.49 52.98
N SER A 464 -43.25 10.22 53.13
CA SER A 464 -42.39 9.53 54.15
C SER A 464 -41.75 8.23 53.63
N ALA A 465 -40.67 7.77 54.29
CA ALA A 465 -39.99 6.48 54.05
C ALA A 465 -40.71 5.27 54.73
N PRO A 466 -40.26 4.00 54.54
CA PRO A 466 -39.12 3.50 55.34
C PRO A 466 -38.16 2.47 54.69
N LYS A 467 -36.97 2.42 55.29
CA LYS A 467 -35.83 1.50 55.15
C LYS A 467 -36.16 0.00 54.99
N GLN A 468 -35.31 -0.72 54.25
CA GLN A 468 -34.71 -1.98 54.74
C GLN A 468 -33.20 -2.01 54.44
N ALA A 469 -32.43 -2.73 55.27
CA ALA A 469 -30.98 -2.80 55.20
C ALA A 469 -30.49 -4.25 55.13
N LYS A 470 -29.59 -4.56 54.20
CA LYS A 470 -28.74 -5.77 54.18
C LYS A 470 -27.33 -5.34 53.78
N LYS A 471 -26.42 -5.25 54.75
CA LYS A 471 -25.45 -6.29 55.14
C LYS A 471 -24.36 -6.52 54.09
N SER A 472 -23.23 -5.88 54.35
CA SER A 472 -21.93 -6.15 53.75
C SER A 472 -21.51 -7.61 53.88
N LYS A 473 -20.92 -8.18 52.83
CA LYS A 473 -20.17 -9.44 52.90
C LYS A 473 -18.86 -9.36 52.11
N LYS A 474 -17.86 -8.78 52.78
CA LYS A 474 -16.44 -8.89 52.43
C LYS A 474 -16.05 -10.38 52.31
N ARG A 475 -15.73 -10.85 51.10
CA ARG A 475 -14.90 -12.05 50.90
C ARG A 475 -13.61 -11.62 50.22
N ARG A 476 -12.50 -11.77 50.93
CA ARG A 476 -11.19 -11.97 50.30
C ARG A 476 -11.25 -13.27 49.51
N ARG A 477 -10.67 -13.29 48.32
CA ARG A 477 -10.05 -14.49 47.75
C ARG A 477 -8.74 -14.06 47.09
N SER A 478 -7.65 -14.41 47.75
CA SER A 478 -6.33 -14.55 47.17
C SER A 478 -6.25 -15.91 46.49
N GLU A 479 -5.60 -15.96 45.33
CA GLU A 479 -5.12 -17.10 44.53
C GLU A 479 -4.69 -16.42 43.22
N ASP A 480 -3.45 -15.96 43.11
CA ASP A 480 -2.29 -16.75 42.66
C ASP A 480 -2.51 -17.30 41.24
N SER A 481 -1.93 -16.60 40.27
CA SER A 481 -1.63 -17.11 38.93
C SER A 481 -0.19 -16.72 38.60
N ASP A 482 0.72 -17.67 38.77
CA ASP A 482 2.05 -17.61 38.14
C ASP A 482 1.86 -17.51 36.62
N SER A 483 2.48 -16.50 36.01
CA SER A 483 2.72 -16.48 34.57
C SER A 483 4.09 -17.10 34.32
N ASP A 484 4.11 -18.39 34.00
CA ASP A 484 5.31 -19.05 33.48
C ASP A 484 5.61 -18.51 32.07
N ASP A 485 6.51 -17.52 31.99
CA ASP A 485 7.16 -17.09 30.75
C ASP A 485 8.14 -18.18 30.28
N GLU A 486 7.62 -19.18 29.57
CA GLU A 486 8.44 -20.16 28.84
C GLU A 486 9.03 -19.51 27.57
N GLU A 487 10.20 -18.88 27.72
CA GLU A 487 11.05 -18.49 26.59
C GLU A 487 11.51 -19.73 25.78
N GLU A 488 10.75 -20.13 24.73
CA GLU A 488 11.21 -21.13 23.77
C GLU A 488 12.39 -20.60 22.92
N SER A 489 13.58 -20.73 23.49
CA SER A 489 14.86 -20.52 22.82
C SER A 489 15.03 -21.48 21.62
N PHE A 490 14.88 -20.93 20.40
CA PHE A 490 15.08 -21.69 19.16
C PHE A 490 16.56 -22.08 18.95
N TYR A 491 16.93 -23.25 19.47
CA TYR A 491 18.23 -23.88 19.24
C TYR A 491 18.37 -24.31 17.77
N SER A 492 19.03 -23.47 16.95
CA SER A 492 19.42 -23.83 15.59
C SER A 492 20.56 -24.86 15.63
N SER A 493 20.20 -26.15 15.61
CA SER A 493 21.17 -27.24 15.45
C SER A 493 21.51 -27.43 13.97
N SER A 494 22.80 -27.33 13.63
CA SER A 494 23.32 -27.42 12.26
C SER A 494 24.36 -28.53 12.12
N GLU A 495 23.92 -29.71 11.68
CA GLU A 495 24.70 -30.92 11.34
C GLU A 495 23.89 -31.66 10.24
N GLU A 496 24.42 -32.22 9.14
CA GLU A 496 25.77 -32.27 8.53
C GLU A 496 25.68 -32.02 7.01
#